data_AF-A0A516NZ75-F1
#
_entry.id   AF-A0A516NZ75-F1
#
_cell.length_a   1.000
_cell.length_b   1.000
_cell.length_c   1.000
_cell.angle_alpha   90.00
_cell.angle_beta   90.00
_cell.angle_gamma   90.00
#
_symmetry.space_group_name_H-M   'P 1'
#
loop_
_entity.id
_entity.type
_entity.pdbx_description
1 polymer ?
#
loop_
_entity_poly.entity_id
_entity_poly.type
_entity_poly.pdbx_seq_one_letter_code
_entity_poly.pdbx_strand_id
1 'polypeptide(L)'
;MKQLPVLLSLIAALVISCNKKDTTEEVAQTQNEIVMDTVVSVDTVSNDATNPDEMNLQNDANTYIYKAEDGTLATVIFLNTDSIHTLTVKMNDKEYVLNQTEAWAKGADYEKDGVKAHSQRDDLDLTMAGKTIKLKRQYDKK
;
A
#
# COMPACT_ATOMS: atom_id res chain seq x y z
N MET A 1 57.93 -0.44 16.11
CA MET A 1 57.52 0.89 16.58
C MET A 1 56.47 1.41 15.62
N LYS A 2 55.25 1.63 16.12
CA LYS A 2 54.08 2.14 15.38
C LYS A 2 54.12 3.67 15.46
N GLN A 3 53.98 4.36 14.34
CA GLN A 3 53.67 5.78 14.30
C GLN A 3 52.61 6.03 13.23
N LEU A 4 51.47 6.52 13.69
CA LEU A 4 50.37 7.19 12.99
C LEU A 4 50.58 8.68 13.28
N PRO A 5 50.41 9.63 12.34
CA PRO A 5 49.15 10.41 12.20
C PRO A 5 48.91 10.82 10.71
N VAL A 6 47.81 11.40 10.23
CA VAL A 6 47.14 12.67 10.57
C VAL A 6 45.83 12.75 9.76
N LEU A 7 44.80 13.32 10.38
CA LEU A 7 43.50 13.73 9.81
C LEU A 7 43.60 14.67 8.59
N LEU A 8 42.64 14.60 7.67
CA LEU A 8 42.06 15.84 7.12
C LEU A 8 40.60 15.65 6.69
N SER A 9 39.72 16.38 7.36
CA SER A 9 38.31 16.60 7.06
C SER A 9 38.15 17.38 5.75
N LEU A 10 37.18 17.02 4.91
CA LEU A 10 36.69 17.89 3.85
C LEU A 10 35.17 18.05 3.98
N ILE A 11 34.79 19.30 4.26
CA ILE A 11 33.42 19.80 4.46
C ILE A 11 32.78 20.10 3.10
N ALA A 12 31.45 19.98 3.11
CA ALA A 12 30.47 20.14 2.04
C ALA A 12 30.62 21.36 1.11
N ALA A 13 30.09 21.21 -0.10
CA ALA A 13 29.65 22.30 -0.95
C ALA A 13 28.18 22.09 -1.35
N LEU A 14 27.31 22.99 -0.87
CA LEU A 14 26.01 23.28 -1.44
C LEU A 14 26.20 24.31 -2.56
N VAL A 15 25.64 24.06 -3.74
CA VAL A 15 25.27 25.12 -4.68
C VAL A 15 23.89 24.86 -5.27
N ILE A 16 23.09 25.92 -5.21
CA ILE A 16 21.69 26.05 -5.59
C ILE A 16 21.61 26.31 -7.10
N SER A 17 20.59 25.80 -7.79
CA SER A 17 20.02 26.56 -8.91
C SER A 17 18.56 26.17 -9.17
N CYS A 18 17.70 27.14 -8.94
CA CYS A 18 16.28 27.14 -9.25
C CYS A 18 16.11 27.69 -10.67
N ASN A 19 15.31 27.04 -11.52
CA ASN A 19 14.75 27.68 -12.71
C ASN A 19 13.34 27.16 -12.93
N LYS A 20 12.34 27.96 -12.54
CA LYS A 20 10.97 27.84 -13.02
C LYS A 20 10.95 28.26 -14.48
N LYS A 21 10.40 27.42 -15.35
CA LYS A 21 9.90 27.79 -16.67
C LYS A 21 8.63 26.98 -16.91
N ASP A 22 7.49 27.66 -16.83
CA ASP A 22 6.26 27.24 -17.47
C ASP A 22 6.43 27.44 -18.98
N THR A 23 6.27 26.38 -19.77
CA THR A 23 5.90 26.46 -21.19
C THR A 23 5.25 25.13 -21.57
N THR A 24 3.96 25.21 -21.86
CA THR A 24 3.12 24.21 -22.50
C THR A 24 3.67 23.83 -23.87
N GLU A 25 3.95 22.55 -24.09
CA GLU A 25 3.81 21.92 -25.41
C GLU A 25 3.24 20.50 -25.24
N GLU A 26 2.24 20.25 -26.07
CA GLU A 26 1.35 19.10 -26.19
C GLU A 26 2.05 17.98 -26.98
N VAL A 27 2.22 16.79 -26.38
CA VAL A 27 2.41 15.55 -27.15
C VAL A 27 1.70 14.41 -26.41
N ALA A 28 0.70 13.85 -27.08
CA ALA A 28 -0.04 12.68 -26.68
C ALA A 28 0.88 11.46 -26.50
N GLN A 29 0.70 10.71 -25.41
CA GLN A 29 0.71 9.25 -25.41
C GLN A 29 0.21 8.68 -24.07
N THR A 30 -0.87 7.91 -24.20
CA THR A 30 -1.44 6.92 -23.29
C THR A 30 -0.49 6.41 -22.20
N GLN A 31 -0.86 6.57 -20.93
CA GLN A 31 -0.54 5.67 -19.82
C GLN A 31 -1.36 6.06 -18.59
N ASN A 32 -2.18 5.13 -18.10
CA ASN A 32 -2.91 5.24 -16.83
C ASN A 32 -1.90 5.22 -15.67
N GLU A 33 -1.52 6.39 -15.18
CA GLU A 33 -1.00 6.56 -13.83
C GLU A 33 -2.01 7.41 -13.05
N ILE A 34 -2.76 6.78 -12.16
CA ILE A 34 -3.51 7.51 -11.13
C ILE A 34 -2.54 7.71 -9.97
N VAL A 35 -1.81 8.82 -10.00
CA VAL A 35 -1.18 9.42 -8.83
C VAL A 35 -2.28 10.23 -8.14
N MET A 36 -2.79 9.74 -7.00
CA MET A 36 -3.60 10.57 -6.09
C MET A 36 -2.75 10.88 -4.87
N ASP A 37 -2.08 12.03 -4.94
CA ASP A 37 -1.59 12.77 -3.79
C ASP A 37 -2.76 13.56 -3.21
N THR A 38 -3.27 13.19 -2.03
CA THR A 38 -3.97 14.14 -1.15
C THR A 38 -3.86 13.70 0.31
N VAL A 39 -3.30 14.63 1.07
CA VAL A 39 -3.02 14.60 2.49
C VAL A 39 -4.31 14.72 3.30
N VAL A 40 -4.51 13.80 4.26
CA VAL A 40 -5.25 13.89 5.54
C VAL A 40 -6.56 14.71 5.56
N SER A 41 -7.69 14.02 5.72
CA SER A 41 -8.64 14.23 6.84
C SER A 41 -9.72 13.14 6.84
N VAL A 42 -10.03 12.65 8.04
CA VAL A 42 -11.14 11.76 8.36
C VAL A 42 -12.49 12.43 8.09
N ASP A 43 -13.45 11.58 7.73
CA ASP A 43 -14.89 11.76 7.58
C ASP A 43 -15.46 12.24 6.23
N THR A 44 -16.32 11.36 5.70
CA THR A 44 -17.37 11.55 4.71
C THR A 44 -16.99 11.38 3.24
N VAL A 45 -17.41 10.23 2.71
CA VAL A 45 -17.85 9.92 1.34
C VAL A 45 -17.64 11.04 0.32
N SER A 46 -16.61 10.90 -0.53
CA SER A 46 -16.59 11.56 -1.83
C SER A 46 -16.87 10.50 -2.90
N ASN A 47 -18.11 10.53 -3.40
CA ASN A 47 -18.47 9.94 -4.67
C ASN A 47 -17.68 10.67 -5.77
N ASP A 48 -16.65 10.03 -6.31
CA ASP A 48 -16.15 10.39 -7.63
C ASP A 48 -16.45 9.24 -8.59
N ALA A 49 -17.27 9.58 -9.59
CA ALA A 49 -17.67 8.82 -10.79
C ALA A 49 -17.47 7.30 -10.77
N THR A 50 -18.32 6.58 -10.04
CA THR A 50 -18.26 5.11 -9.97
C THR A 50 -19.20 4.51 -11.01
N ASN A 51 -18.67 3.60 -11.84
CA ASN A 51 -19.48 2.74 -12.70
C ASN A 51 -20.58 2.07 -11.85
N PRO A 52 -21.80 1.83 -12.38
CA PRO A 52 -22.86 1.16 -11.63
C PRO A 52 -22.46 -0.22 -11.10
N ASP A 53 -21.45 -0.87 -11.70
CA ASP A 53 -20.86 -2.13 -11.21
C ASP A 53 -19.95 -1.95 -9.98
N GLU A 54 -19.26 -0.81 -9.82
CA GLU A 54 -18.37 -0.55 -8.68
C GLU A 54 -19.15 -0.22 -7.40
N MET A 55 -20.30 0.44 -7.54
CA MET A 55 -21.17 0.79 -6.41
C MET A 55 -21.72 -0.46 -5.69
N ASN A 56 -21.86 -1.59 -6.38
CA ASN A 56 -22.30 -2.84 -5.76
C ASN A 56 -21.17 -3.56 -5.02
N LEU A 57 -19.94 -3.53 -5.58
CA LEU A 57 -18.76 -4.15 -4.97
C LEU A 57 -18.36 -3.50 -3.64
N GLN A 58 -18.65 -2.20 -3.46
CA GLN A 58 -18.38 -1.50 -2.21
C GLN A 58 -19.17 -2.06 -1.02
N ASN A 59 -20.40 -2.56 -1.24
CA ASN A 59 -21.23 -3.12 -0.17
C ASN A 59 -20.73 -4.50 0.31
N ASP A 60 -20.04 -5.24 -0.57
CA ASP A 60 -19.51 -6.57 -0.28
C ASP A 60 -18.06 -6.54 0.23
N ALA A 61 -17.50 -5.34 0.39
CA ALA A 61 -16.13 -5.13 0.85
C ALA A 61 -16.07 -4.91 2.37
N ASN A 62 -15.30 -5.74 3.07
CA ASN A 62 -14.97 -5.54 4.47
C ASN A 62 -13.61 -4.88 4.62
N THR A 63 -13.57 -3.69 5.23
CA THR A 63 -12.33 -2.93 5.43
C THR A 63 -11.89 -2.95 6.89
N TYR A 64 -10.61 -3.22 7.12
CA TYR A 64 -10.01 -3.28 8.44
C TYR A 64 -8.63 -2.62 8.46
N ILE A 65 -8.29 -2.02 9.60
CA ILE A 65 -6.95 -1.52 9.85
C ILE A 65 -6.11 -2.62 10.49
N TYR A 66 -4.92 -2.84 9.95
CA TYR A 66 -3.90 -3.72 10.49
C TYR A 66 -2.67 -2.91 10.88
N LYS A 67 -1.87 -3.45 11.79
CA LYS A 67 -0.61 -2.85 12.23
C LYS A 67 0.53 -3.86 12.18
N ALA A 68 1.65 -3.44 11.61
CA ALA A 68 2.89 -4.19 11.61
C ALA A 68 3.63 -4.06 12.95
N GLU A 69 4.66 -4.89 13.16
CA GLU A 69 5.50 -4.84 14.37
C GLU A 69 6.25 -3.52 14.52
N ASP A 70 6.60 -2.86 13.42
CA ASP A 70 7.26 -1.55 13.40
C ASP A 70 6.31 -0.36 13.62
N GLY A 71 5.01 -0.64 13.80
CA GLY A 71 3.98 0.37 14.00
C GLY A 71 3.34 0.89 12.71
N THR A 72 3.82 0.47 11.54
CA THR A 72 3.22 0.82 10.24
C THR A 72 1.76 0.35 10.19
N LEU A 73 0.87 1.20 9.70
CA LEU A 73 -0.54 0.87 9.50
C LEU A 73 -0.77 0.42 8.05
N ALA A 74 -1.63 -0.59 7.91
CA ALA A 74 -2.12 -1.07 6.62
C ALA A 74 -3.64 -1.06 6.61
N THR A 75 -4.24 -0.58 5.52
CA THR A 75 -5.66 -0.78 5.26
C THR A 75 -5.82 -2.06 4.47
N VAL A 76 -6.61 -3.00 4.98
CA VAL A 76 -6.87 -4.29 4.34
C VAL A 76 -8.34 -4.37 3.99
N ILE A 77 -8.63 -4.64 2.72
CA ILE A 77 -9.98 -4.73 2.17
C ILE A 77 -10.18 -6.14 1.66
N PHE A 78 -11.18 -6.83 2.18
CA PHE A 78 -11.62 -8.14 1.71
C PHE A 78 -12.86 -7.96 0.86
N LEU A 79 -12.79 -8.30 -0.42
CA LEU A 79 -13.95 -8.37 -1.30
C LEU A 79 -14.33 -9.83 -1.47
N ASN A 80 -15.57 -10.17 -1.12
CA ASN A 80 -16.05 -11.55 -1.15
C ASN A 80 -17.47 -11.60 -1.72
N THR A 81 -17.56 -11.67 -3.05
CA THR A 81 -18.83 -11.83 -3.79
C THR A 81 -18.98 -13.28 -4.27
N ASP A 82 -20.06 -13.61 -4.98
CA ASP A 82 -20.24 -14.94 -5.57
C ASP A 82 -19.22 -15.28 -6.67
N SER A 83 -18.55 -14.28 -7.25
CA SER A 83 -17.67 -14.43 -8.41
C SER A 83 -16.25 -13.91 -8.20
N ILE A 84 -16.04 -13.04 -7.21
CA ILE A 84 -14.77 -12.36 -6.98
C ILE A 84 -14.40 -12.48 -5.49
N HIS A 85 -13.21 -13.04 -5.26
CA HIS A 85 -12.61 -13.16 -3.94
C HIS A 85 -11.21 -12.55 -3.97
N THR A 86 -11.06 -11.34 -3.43
CA THR A 86 -9.78 -10.63 -3.44
C THR A 86 -9.44 -10.04 -2.08
N LEU A 87 -8.14 -9.86 -1.88
CA LEU A 87 -7.56 -9.13 -0.76
C LEU A 87 -6.79 -7.94 -1.32
N THR A 88 -7.17 -6.73 -0.91
CA THR A 88 -6.39 -5.53 -1.19
C THR A 88 -5.67 -5.09 0.08
N VAL A 89 -4.34 -4.93 -0.01
CA VAL A 89 -3.52 -4.38 1.08
C VAL A 89 -2.93 -3.05 0.64
N LYS A 90 -3.25 -1.98 1.37
CA LYS A 90 -2.70 -0.63 1.17
C LYS A 90 -1.78 -0.26 2.33
N MET A 91 -0.49 -0.06 2.04
CA MET A 91 0.54 0.23 3.05
C MET A 91 1.71 1.00 2.43
N ASN A 92 2.19 2.05 3.09
CA ASN A 92 3.31 2.90 2.64
C ASN A 92 3.17 3.35 1.18
N ASP A 93 2.01 3.92 0.84
CA ASP A 93 1.66 4.40 -0.52
C ASP A 93 1.68 3.32 -1.62
N LYS A 94 1.70 2.04 -1.23
CA LYS A 94 1.60 0.90 -2.15
C LYS A 94 0.28 0.19 -1.98
N GLU A 95 -0.22 -0.34 -3.08
CA GLU A 95 -1.44 -1.12 -3.14
C GLU A 95 -1.18 -2.48 -3.80
N TYR A 96 -1.61 -3.55 -3.12
CA TYR A 96 -1.49 -4.93 -3.58
C TYR A 96 -2.87 -5.55 -3.65
N VAL A 97 -3.35 -5.86 -4.86
CA VAL A 97 -4.62 -6.55 -5.09
C VAL A 97 -4.31 -8.02 -5.41
N LEU A 98 -4.69 -8.92 -4.52
CA LEU A 98 -4.36 -10.34 -4.58
C LEU A 98 -5.63 -11.18 -4.79
N ASN A 99 -5.53 -12.21 -5.64
CA ASN A 99 -6.64 -13.14 -5.87
C ASN A 99 -6.58 -14.27 -4.86
N GLN A 100 -7.74 -14.71 -4.34
CA GLN A 100 -7.78 -15.88 -3.47
C GLN A 100 -7.33 -17.13 -4.23
N THR A 101 -6.47 -17.93 -3.61
CA THR A 101 -5.99 -19.22 -4.14
C THR A 101 -6.53 -20.40 -3.36
N GLU A 102 -6.74 -20.23 -2.06
CA GLU A 102 -7.29 -21.25 -1.17
C GLU A 102 -8.10 -20.59 -0.04
N ALA A 103 -9.14 -21.26 0.45
CA ALA A 103 -9.91 -20.82 1.60
C ALA A 103 -10.30 -22.01 2.50
N TRP A 104 -10.39 -21.73 3.79
CA TRP A 104 -10.84 -22.68 4.81
C TRP A 104 -11.64 -21.95 5.89
N ALA A 105 -12.16 -22.72 6.86
CA ALA A 105 -13.14 -22.23 7.83
C ALA A 105 -12.76 -20.95 8.62
N LYS A 106 -11.47 -20.60 8.70
CA LYS A 106 -10.98 -19.43 9.48
C LYS A 106 -9.86 -18.67 8.79
N GLY A 107 -9.72 -18.81 7.47
CA GLY A 107 -8.63 -18.17 6.74
C GLY A 107 -8.66 -18.44 5.25
N ALA A 108 -7.74 -17.79 4.55
CA ALA A 108 -7.56 -17.91 3.12
C ALA A 108 -6.14 -17.48 2.73
N ASP A 109 -5.67 -18.05 1.63
CA ASP A 109 -4.45 -17.65 0.95
C ASP A 109 -4.77 -16.85 -0.30
N TYR A 110 -3.94 -15.85 -0.58
CA TYR A 110 -4.08 -14.95 -1.72
C TYR A 110 -2.72 -14.77 -2.41
N GLU A 111 -2.72 -14.69 -3.72
CA GLU A 111 -1.49 -14.52 -4.50
C GLU A 111 -1.71 -13.72 -5.79
N LYS A 112 -0.72 -12.90 -6.15
CA LYS A 112 -0.58 -12.27 -7.46
C LYS A 112 0.86 -11.80 -7.66
N ASP A 113 1.42 -12.05 -8.84
CA ASP A 113 2.74 -11.53 -9.27
C ASP A 113 3.87 -11.78 -8.25
N GLY A 114 3.86 -12.95 -7.60
CA GLY A 114 4.84 -13.35 -6.58
C GLY A 114 4.67 -12.68 -5.20
N VAL A 115 3.63 -11.86 -5.02
CA VAL A 115 3.17 -11.38 -3.71
C VAL A 115 2.16 -12.37 -3.15
N LYS A 116 2.34 -12.78 -1.90
CA LYS A 116 1.46 -13.74 -1.21
C LYS A 116 0.94 -13.15 0.07
N ALA A 117 -0.31 -13.46 0.41
CA ALA A 117 -0.87 -13.13 1.71
C ALA A 117 -1.54 -14.37 2.32
N HIS A 118 -1.18 -14.68 3.56
CA HIS A 118 -1.83 -15.71 4.37
C HIS A 118 -2.68 -15.02 5.44
N SER A 119 -4.00 -15.12 5.32
CA SER A 119 -4.94 -14.51 6.25
C SER A 119 -5.52 -15.57 7.18
N GLN A 120 -5.37 -15.38 8.49
CA GLN A 120 -5.95 -16.28 9.49
C GLN A 120 -6.50 -15.49 10.68
N ARG A 121 -7.83 -15.47 10.82
CA ARG A 121 -8.54 -14.68 11.84
C ARG A 121 -8.14 -13.20 11.77
N ASP A 122 -7.34 -12.75 12.74
CA ASP A 122 -6.89 -11.37 12.90
C ASP A 122 -5.44 -11.15 12.48
N ASP A 123 -4.78 -12.22 12.03
CA ASP A 123 -3.39 -12.23 11.59
C ASP A 123 -3.35 -12.24 10.06
N LEU A 124 -2.41 -11.48 9.50
CA LEU A 124 -2.14 -11.44 8.07
C LEU A 124 -0.62 -11.43 7.86
N ASP A 125 -0.10 -12.46 7.18
CA ASP A 125 1.30 -12.52 6.78
C ASP A 125 1.42 -12.12 5.31
N LEU A 126 1.96 -10.93 5.03
CA LEU A 126 2.19 -10.42 3.67
C LEU A 126 3.63 -10.69 3.24
N THR A 127 3.84 -11.55 2.25
CA THR A 127 5.15 -11.91 1.72
C THR A 127 5.41 -11.28 0.36
N MET A 128 6.48 -10.48 0.27
CA MET A 128 6.91 -9.79 -0.95
C MET A 128 8.42 -9.96 -1.12
N ALA A 129 8.86 -10.37 -2.30
CA ALA A 129 10.29 -10.56 -2.61
C ALA A 129 11.03 -11.40 -1.53
N GLY A 130 10.38 -12.45 -1.04
CA GLY A 130 10.94 -13.36 -0.02
C GLY A 130 10.97 -12.83 1.42
N LYS A 131 10.44 -11.63 1.67
CA LYS A 131 10.30 -11.07 3.04
C LYS A 131 8.85 -11.06 3.47
N THR A 132 8.58 -11.49 4.69
CA THR A 132 7.24 -11.51 5.27
C THR A 132 7.08 -10.38 6.30
N ILE A 133 6.00 -9.62 6.17
CA ILE A 133 5.55 -8.61 7.12
C ILE A 133 4.34 -9.20 7.86
N LYS A 134 4.43 -9.27 9.18
CA LYS A 134 3.35 -9.73 10.05
C LYS A 134 2.46 -8.56 10.41
N LEU A 135 1.18 -8.70 10.12
CA LEU A 135 0.17 -7.67 10.32
C LEU A 135 -0.89 -8.19 11.28
N LYS A 136 -1.24 -7.39 12.30
CA LYS A 136 -2.30 -7.71 13.25
C LYS A 136 -3.47 -6.74 13.12
N ARG A 137 -4.69 -7.26 13.00
CA ARG A 137 -5.90 -6.45 12.99
C ARG A 137 -5.99 -5.58 14.23
N GLN A 138 -6.28 -4.31 14.03
CA GLN A 138 -6.55 -3.35 15.10
C GLN A 138 -8.06 -3.27 15.33
N TYR A 139 -8.42 -3.16 16.60
CA TYR A 139 -9.79 -2.92 17.04
C TYR A 139 -9.82 -1.59 17.76
N ASP A 140 -10.87 -0.82 17.52
CA ASP A 140 -11.13 0.37 18.33
C ASP A 140 -11.30 -0.08 19.78
N LYS A 141 -10.46 0.47 20.66
CA LYS A 141 -10.63 0.28 22.10
C LYS A 141 -11.88 1.07 22.48
N LYS A 142 -12.94 0.35 22.86
CA LYS A 142 -14.14 0.92 23.48
C LYS A 142 -13.81 1.55 24.83
#